data_AF-A0A8C3ARV0-F1
#
_entry.id   AF-A0A8C3ARV0-F1
#
_cell.length_a   1.000
_cell.length_b   1.000
_cell.length_c   1.000
_cell.angle_alpha   90.00
_cell.angle_beta   90.00
_cell.angle_gamma   90.00
#
_symmetry.space_group_name_H-M   'P 1'
#
loop_
_entity.id
_entity.type
_entity.pdbx_description
1 polymer ?
#
loop_
_entity_poly.entity_id
_entity_poly.type
_entity_poly.pdbx_seq_one_letter_code
_entity_poly.pdbx_strand_id
1 'polypeptide(L)'
;SELNQGEIDSQAFHEKIRSVVLEGTKSLVDSARSLGYLNGVTDTVDEPLPSQECSLAALCEMAKGLPLVDDEEREERVQLLVAEDGRTSHVDLFSRVTESESDWATVVPLMGEEYVIPPHTAFLLSDFTRIQPLVHYGRRFDLIVMDPPWENKSVKRSRRYSSLPSSQLKRLPIPTLASPNCLVVTWVTNRPSHLRFVREELYPHWGVDVVAEWFWVKVTTSGRFVFPLDSHHKKPYEVLVLGRYRSPAHDATSSSETSEVPVEDQRLIVSVPSALHSQKPSLSEVLKPHVGAGAECLELFARSLQPGWTSWGNEVLKFQHVTVEDF
;
A
#
# COMPACT_ATOMS: atom_id res chain seq x y z
N SER A 1 -34.00 15.29 4.84
CA SER A 1 -33.71 14.64 3.55
C SER A 1 -33.64 13.16 3.81
N GLU A 2 -34.29 12.32 3.02
CA GLU A 2 -34.11 10.87 3.10
C GLU A 2 -32.68 10.50 2.67
N LEU A 3 -32.07 9.54 3.38
CA LEU A 3 -30.73 9.03 3.06
C LEU A 3 -30.80 8.13 1.84
N ASN A 4 -29.80 8.18 0.97
CA ASN A 4 -29.67 7.21 -0.12
C ASN A 4 -29.12 5.87 0.39
N GLN A 5 -29.26 4.79 -0.38
CA GLN A 5 -28.83 3.44 0.04
C GLN A 5 -27.35 3.39 0.45
N GLY A 6 -26.46 4.12 -0.22
CA GLY A 6 -25.04 4.15 0.13
C GLY A 6 -24.78 4.85 1.48
N GLU A 7 -25.60 5.83 1.85
CA GLU A 7 -25.54 6.47 3.17
C GLU A 7 -26.08 5.56 4.26
N ILE A 8 -27.16 4.81 3.99
CA ILE A 8 -27.71 3.79 4.89
C ILE A 8 -26.67 2.69 5.15
N ASP A 9 -26.06 2.15 4.10
CA ASP A 9 -25.03 1.12 4.19
C ASP A 9 -23.80 1.62 4.98
N SER A 10 -23.41 2.89 4.76
CA SER A 10 -22.29 3.52 5.48
C SER A 10 -22.59 3.70 6.96
N GLN A 11 -23.81 4.10 7.29
CA GLN A 11 -24.26 4.25 8.67
C GLN A 11 -24.32 2.89 9.37
N ALA A 12 -24.91 1.88 8.75
CA ALA A 12 -24.99 0.52 9.31
C ALA A 12 -23.59 -0.07 9.57
N PHE A 13 -22.66 0.11 8.62
CA PHE A 13 -21.28 -0.30 8.81
C PHE A 13 -20.60 0.47 9.96
N HIS A 14 -20.81 1.78 10.04
CA HIS A 14 -20.26 2.59 11.12
C HIS A 14 -20.79 2.15 12.49
N GLU A 15 -22.09 1.94 12.63
CA GLU A 15 -22.74 1.48 13.86
C GLU A 15 -22.17 0.14 14.32
N LYS A 16 -21.91 -0.79 13.38
CA LYS A 16 -21.29 -2.10 13.67
C LYS A 16 -19.93 -1.97 14.36
N ILE A 17 -19.09 -1.05 13.90
CA ILE A 17 -17.68 -0.93 14.37
C ILE A 17 -17.47 0.18 15.39
N ARG A 18 -18.51 0.97 15.69
CA ARG A 18 -18.40 2.21 16.47
C ARG A 18 -17.81 1.99 17.86
N SER A 19 -18.29 0.99 18.59
CA SER A 19 -17.81 0.69 19.95
C SER A 19 -16.34 0.29 19.93
N VAL A 20 -15.95 -0.59 18.99
CA VAL A 20 -14.57 -1.03 18.81
C VAL A 20 -13.65 0.16 18.56
N VAL A 21 -13.98 1.01 17.58
CA VAL A 21 -13.18 2.21 17.27
C VAL A 21 -13.12 3.13 18.48
N LEU A 22 -14.23 3.39 19.17
CA LEU A 22 -14.25 4.32 20.30
C LEU A 22 -13.43 3.81 21.50
N GLU A 23 -13.70 2.59 21.95
CA GLU A 23 -13.11 2.00 23.15
C GLU A 23 -11.66 1.59 22.91
N GLY A 24 -11.37 0.98 21.76
CA GLY A 24 -10.02 0.59 21.39
C GLY A 24 -9.11 1.80 21.16
N THR A 25 -9.61 2.87 20.54
CA THR A 25 -8.83 4.12 20.42
C THR A 25 -8.54 4.71 21.79
N LYS A 26 -9.53 4.74 22.69
CA LYS A 26 -9.32 5.25 24.06
C LYS A 26 -8.20 4.46 24.75
N SER A 27 -8.25 3.13 24.71
CA SER A 27 -7.25 2.25 25.32
C SER A 27 -5.84 2.49 24.78
N LEU A 28 -5.70 2.55 23.45
CA LEU A 28 -4.41 2.80 22.78
C LEU A 28 -3.88 4.21 23.05
N VAL A 29 -4.75 5.23 23.04
CA VAL A 29 -4.38 6.61 23.33
C VAL A 29 -3.95 6.78 24.79
N ASP A 30 -4.66 6.18 25.74
CA ASP A 30 -4.31 6.26 27.17
C ASP A 30 -2.96 5.57 27.44
N SER A 31 -2.69 4.45 26.77
CA SER A 31 -1.39 3.76 26.81
C SER A 31 -0.27 4.59 26.16
N ALA A 32 -0.54 5.19 25.00
CA ALA A 32 0.44 6.05 24.32
C ALA A 32 0.76 7.32 25.12
N ARG A 33 -0.23 7.90 25.83
CA ARG A 33 -0.03 9.03 26.73
C ARG A 33 0.81 8.67 27.95
N SER A 34 0.56 7.51 28.56
CA SER A 34 1.34 7.07 29.73
C SER A 34 2.82 6.82 29.39
N LEU A 35 3.10 6.46 28.13
CA LEU A 35 4.44 6.30 27.57
C LEU A 35 5.03 7.62 27.00
N GLY A 36 4.27 8.72 27.01
CA GLY A 36 4.74 10.04 26.55
C GLY A 36 4.71 10.26 25.04
N TYR A 37 4.16 9.34 24.24
CA TYR A 37 4.07 9.47 22.78
C TYR A 37 3.03 10.51 22.31
N LEU A 38 2.04 10.83 23.15
CA LEU A 38 0.98 11.80 22.84
C LEU A 38 0.98 12.92 23.87
N ASN A 39 1.77 13.96 23.63
CA ASN A 39 1.97 15.09 24.53
C ASN A 39 1.25 16.38 24.07
N GLY A 40 0.60 16.35 22.91
CA GLY A 40 -0.09 17.52 22.34
C GLY A 40 0.83 18.60 21.79
N VAL A 41 2.14 18.38 21.78
CA VAL A 41 3.09 19.26 21.09
C VAL A 41 2.85 19.09 19.59
N THR A 42 2.55 20.19 18.91
CA THR A 42 2.65 20.26 17.47
C THR A 42 4.08 20.70 17.18
N ASP A 43 4.86 19.86 16.50
CA ASP A 43 6.12 20.33 15.96
C ASP A 43 5.83 21.55 15.09
N THR A 44 6.46 22.69 15.40
CA THR A 44 6.35 23.93 14.62
C THR A 44 7.15 23.81 13.33
N VAL A 45 7.05 22.65 12.68
CA VAL A 45 7.61 22.42 11.37
C VAL A 45 6.66 23.13 10.41
N ASP A 46 7.19 24.10 9.67
CA ASP A 46 6.45 24.81 8.64
C ASP A 46 5.69 23.79 7.78
N GLU A 47 4.45 24.13 7.36
CA GLU A 47 3.71 23.31 6.40
C GLU A 47 4.68 22.90 5.29
N PRO A 48 4.88 21.59 5.01
CA PRO A 48 5.79 21.19 3.97
C PRO A 48 5.42 21.95 2.72
N LEU A 49 6.41 22.63 2.13
CA LEU A 49 6.25 23.27 0.82
C LEU A 49 5.52 22.26 -0.07
N PRO A 50 4.47 22.68 -0.82
CA PRO A 50 3.65 21.75 -1.58
C PRO A 50 4.58 20.82 -2.34
N SER A 51 4.51 19.52 -2.00
CA SER A 51 5.41 18.49 -2.53
C SER A 51 5.56 18.78 -4.01
N GLN A 52 6.79 19.08 -4.46
CA GLN A 52 7.11 19.33 -5.86
C GLN A 52 6.32 18.32 -6.68
N GLU A 53 5.47 18.79 -7.60
CA GLU A 53 4.56 17.89 -8.33
C GLU A 53 5.39 16.76 -8.93
N CYS A 54 5.29 15.58 -8.29
CA CYS A 54 6.16 14.47 -8.56
C CYS A 54 5.88 14.01 -9.99
N SER A 55 6.83 14.28 -10.90
CA SER A 55 6.65 14.05 -12.33
C SER A 55 6.68 12.56 -12.71
N LEU A 56 6.94 11.67 -11.74
CA LEU A 56 6.98 10.20 -11.91
C LEU A 56 5.78 9.66 -12.69
N ALA A 57 4.55 10.08 -12.35
CA ALA A 57 3.36 9.62 -13.06
C ALA A 57 3.36 10.07 -14.53
N ALA A 58 3.82 11.29 -14.82
CA ALA A 58 3.95 11.79 -16.19
C ALA A 58 5.07 11.07 -16.95
N LEU A 59 6.17 10.73 -16.28
CA LEU A 59 7.25 9.91 -16.86
C LEU A 59 6.73 8.50 -17.22
N CYS A 60 5.91 7.88 -16.38
CA CYS A 60 5.25 6.62 -16.72
C CYS A 60 4.34 6.75 -17.95
N GLU A 61 3.57 7.84 -18.07
CA GLU A 61 2.74 8.09 -19.27
C GLU A 61 3.59 8.23 -20.54
N MET A 62 4.72 8.94 -20.48
CA MET A 62 5.66 9.04 -21.59
C MET A 62 6.28 7.68 -21.93
N ALA A 63 6.61 6.89 -20.91
CA ALA A 63 7.20 5.57 -21.07
C ALA A 63 6.26 4.57 -21.76
N LYS A 64 4.94 4.81 -21.84
CA LYS A 64 4.02 3.95 -22.61
C LYS A 64 4.32 3.92 -24.11
N GLY A 65 4.99 4.94 -24.64
CA GLY A 65 5.42 4.99 -26.03
C GLY A 65 6.69 4.18 -26.32
N LEU A 66 7.38 3.69 -25.29
CA LEU A 66 8.54 2.83 -25.47
C LEU A 66 8.08 1.43 -25.93
N PRO A 67 8.79 0.82 -26.89
CA PRO A 67 8.47 -0.54 -27.32
C PRO A 67 8.51 -1.48 -26.10
N LEU A 68 7.50 -2.35 -26.00
CA LEU A 68 7.59 -3.49 -25.10
C LEU A 68 8.72 -4.36 -25.62
N VAL A 69 9.78 -4.55 -24.82
CA VAL A 69 10.89 -5.43 -25.19
C VAL A 69 10.30 -6.82 -25.47
N ASP A 70 10.53 -7.36 -26.67
CA ASP A 70 10.01 -8.67 -27.08
C ASP A 70 10.44 -9.75 -26.07
N ASP A 71 9.56 -10.73 -25.83
CA ASP A 71 9.75 -11.80 -24.84
C ASP A 71 10.99 -12.69 -25.10
N GLU A 72 11.65 -12.55 -26.26
CA GLU A 72 12.73 -13.42 -26.73
C GLU A 72 14.16 -12.87 -26.49
N GLU A 73 14.38 -11.58 -26.22
CA GLU A 73 15.73 -10.98 -26.05
C GLU A 73 16.16 -10.81 -24.58
N ARG A 74 15.91 -11.83 -23.75
CA ARG A 74 15.98 -11.73 -22.28
C ARG A 74 17.20 -12.41 -21.67
N GLU A 75 18.28 -11.65 -21.46
CA GLU A 75 19.32 -12.04 -20.49
C GLU A 75 19.25 -11.28 -19.16
N GLU A 76 18.70 -10.07 -19.07
CA GLU A 76 18.61 -9.35 -17.77
C GLU A 76 17.28 -8.61 -17.58
N ARG A 77 16.33 -9.25 -16.88
CA ARG A 77 14.99 -8.71 -16.53
C ARG A 77 14.97 -7.90 -15.23
N VAL A 78 16.05 -8.04 -14.46
CA VAL A 78 16.32 -7.39 -13.20
C VAL A 78 17.64 -6.65 -13.39
N GLN A 79 17.79 -5.50 -12.74
CA GLN A 79 19.02 -4.73 -12.76
C GLN A 79 19.36 -4.28 -11.34
N LEU A 80 20.65 -4.24 -11.04
CA LEU A 80 21.15 -3.67 -9.79
C LEU A 80 21.22 -2.15 -9.90
N LEU A 81 20.76 -1.47 -8.86
CA LEU A 81 20.74 -0.01 -8.77
C LEU A 81 22.14 0.60 -8.78
N VAL A 82 23.08 -0.06 -8.13
CA VAL A 82 24.50 0.30 -8.07
C VAL A 82 25.28 -0.87 -8.64
N ALA A 83 26.13 -0.60 -9.63
CA ALA A 83 27.00 -1.63 -10.21
C ALA A 83 28.07 -2.06 -9.19
N GLU A 84 28.69 -3.24 -9.39
CA GLU A 84 29.75 -3.77 -8.52
C GLU A 84 30.93 -2.79 -8.29
N ASP A 85 31.12 -1.80 -9.18
CA ASP A 85 32.15 -0.76 -9.09
C ASP A 85 31.73 0.47 -8.26
N GLY A 86 30.55 0.46 -7.65
CA GLY A 86 30.01 1.55 -6.83
C GLY A 86 29.48 2.75 -7.61
N ARG A 87 29.39 2.66 -8.95
CA ARG A 87 28.78 3.72 -9.78
C ARG A 87 27.31 3.42 -10.04
N THR A 88 26.51 4.47 -10.06
CA THR A 88 25.12 4.39 -10.55
C THR A 88 25.15 4.19 -12.06
N SER A 89 24.69 3.04 -12.53
CA SER A 89 24.53 2.75 -13.95
C SER A 89 23.34 3.54 -14.52
N HIS A 90 23.22 3.63 -15.85
CA HIS A 90 21.99 4.16 -16.45
C HIS A 90 20.88 3.12 -16.31
N VAL A 91 20.01 3.30 -15.31
CA VAL A 91 18.99 2.32 -14.88
C VAL A 91 17.70 2.46 -15.70
N ASP A 92 17.18 1.38 -16.30
CA ASP A 92 15.86 1.37 -16.95
C ASP A 92 14.76 1.14 -15.91
N LEU A 93 14.31 2.22 -15.28
CA LEU A 93 13.33 2.17 -14.19
C LEU A 93 11.93 1.69 -14.63
N PHE A 94 11.63 1.73 -15.93
CA PHE A 94 10.27 1.57 -16.45
C PHE A 94 9.98 0.17 -16.98
N SER A 95 11.01 -0.54 -17.46
CA SER A 95 10.84 -1.84 -18.10
C SER A 95 11.53 -2.98 -17.35
N ARG A 96 12.29 -2.69 -16.29
CA ARG A 96 13.01 -3.68 -15.48
C ARG A 96 12.78 -3.44 -13.99
N VAL A 97 12.73 -4.52 -13.21
CA VAL A 97 12.76 -4.41 -11.75
C VAL A 97 14.16 -3.99 -11.33
N THR A 98 14.23 -2.98 -10.47
CA THR A 98 15.48 -2.43 -9.95
C THR A 98 15.67 -2.92 -8.52
N GLU A 99 16.82 -3.53 -8.23
CA GLU A 99 17.17 -4.04 -6.91
C GLU A 99 18.29 -3.22 -6.28
N SER A 100 18.18 -2.99 -4.98
CA SER A 100 19.24 -2.47 -4.13
C SER A 100 19.55 -3.52 -3.08
N GLU A 101 20.73 -4.15 -3.18
CA GLU A 101 21.20 -5.14 -2.23
C GLU A 101 22.00 -4.54 -1.06
N SER A 102 22.11 -3.21 -1.01
CA SER A 102 22.86 -2.51 0.05
C SER A 102 22.31 -2.84 1.43
N ASP A 103 23.20 -3.05 2.40
CA ASP A 103 22.88 -3.23 3.83
C ASP A 103 22.46 -1.92 4.51
N TRP A 104 22.60 -0.77 3.83
CA TRP A 104 22.30 0.56 4.36
C TRP A 104 21.57 1.45 3.34
N ALA A 105 20.85 2.45 3.84
CA ALA A 105 20.08 3.37 3.00
C ALA A 105 20.99 4.25 2.15
N THR A 106 20.86 4.19 0.82
CA THR A 106 21.79 4.81 -0.12
C THR A 106 21.14 5.96 -0.88
N VAL A 107 21.83 7.10 -0.99
CA VAL A 107 21.41 8.20 -1.86
C VAL A 107 21.89 7.92 -3.28
N VAL A 108 20.97 7.93 -4.25
CA VAL A 108 21.28 7.69 -5.67
C VAL A 108 20.68 8.79 -6.57
N PRO A 109 21.42 9.25 -7.58
CA PRO A 109 20.87 10.11 -8.61
C PRO A 109 20.01 9.28 -9.59
N LEU A 110 18.72 9.58 -9.68
CA LEU A 110 17.79 8.97 -10.64
C LEU A 110 16.99 10.08 -11.33
N MET A 111 16.81 10.00 -12.65
CA MET A 111 15.98 10.96 -13.42
C MET A 111 16.37 12.45 -13.20
N GLY A 112 17.62 12.73 -12.82
CA GLY A 112 18.11 14.09 -12.57
C GLY A 112 17.92 14.61 -11.14
N GLU A 113 17.34 13.82 -10.24
CA GLU A 113 17.11 14.16 -8.83
C GLU A 113 17.75 13.11 -7.91
N GLU A 114 17.90 13.42 -6.61
CA GLU A 114 18.46 12.50 -5.62
C GLU A 114 17.36 11.78 -4.83
N TYR A 115 17.53 10.47 -4.70
CA TYR A 115 16.59 9.59 -4.00
C TYR A 115 17.31 8.75 -2.94
N VAL A 116 16.73 8.66 -1.75
CA VAL A 116 17.16 7.76 -0.69
C VAL A 116 16.49 6.41 -0.87
N ILE A 117 17.29 5.37 -1.07
CA ILE A 117 16.82 4.01 -1.31
C ILE A 117 17.13 3.18 -0.07
N PRO A 118 16.11 2.65 0.63
CA PRO A 118 16.32 1.81 1.80
C PRO A 118 17.11 0.52 1.47
N PRO A 119 17.64 -0.18 2.48
CA PRO A 119 18.37 -1.42 2.26
C PRO A 119 17.47 -2.55 1.76
N HIS A 120 18.04 -3.45 0.96
CA HIS A 120 17.41 -4.68 0.45
C HIS A 120 16.04 -4.45 -0.22
N THR A 121 15.88 -3.37 -1.01
CA THR A 121 14.62 -3.07 -1.69
C THR A 121 14.64 -3.47 -3.14
N ALA A 122 13.50 -3.90 -3.67
CA ALA A 122 13.26 -4.02 -5.09
C ALA A 122 12.12 -3.10 -5.51
N PHE A 123 12.17 -2.49 -6.69
CA PHE A 123 11.06 -1.67 -7.17
C PHE A 123 10.92 -1.60 -8.68
N LEU A 124 9.70 -1.29 -9.13
CA LEU A 124 9.37 -1.05 -10.53
C LEU A 124 8.52 0.21 -10.67
N LEU A 125 9.03 1.20 -11.42
CA LEU A 125 8.32 2.43 -11.73
C LEU A 125 7.54 2.26 -13.03
N SER A 126 6.30 1.79 -12.93
CA SER A 126 5.42 1.66 -14.09
C SER A 126 3.96 1.87 -13.73
N ASP A 127 3.14 2.15 -14.74
CA ASP A 127 1.70 2.24 -14.55
C ASP A 127 1.02 0.87 -14.68
N PHE A 128 -0.27 0.85 -14.35
CA PHE A 128 -1.10 -0.34 -14.33
C PHE A 128 -1.11 -1.14 -15.64
N THR A 129 -0.86 -0.51 -16.81
CA THR A 129 -0.81 -1.22 -18.10
C THR A 129 0.53 -1.93 -18.33
N ARG A 130 1.57 -1.59 -17.58
CA ARG A 130 2.95 -2.10 -17.73
C ARG A 130 3.46 -2.83 -16.49
N ILE A 131 2.60 -3.63 -15.84
CA ILE A 131 2.99 -4.46 -14.67
C ILE A 131 3.79 -5.71 -15.04
N GLN A 132 3.84 -6.09 -16.33
CA GLN A 132 4.47 -7.35 -16.76
C GLN A 132 5.91 -7.57 -16.27
N PRO A 133 6.82 -6.58 -16.19
CA PRO A 133 8.15 -6.79 -15.63
C PRO A 133 8.13 -7.32 -14.20
N LEU A 134 7.15 -6.92 -13.36
CA LEU A 134 6.98 -7.46 -12.01
C LEU A 134 6.57 -8.93 -12.03
N VAL A 135 5.75 -9.36 -13.00
CA VAL A 135 5.40 -10.78 -13.17
C VAL A 135 6.63 -11.59 -13.60
N HIS A 136 7.39 -11.02 -14.54
CA HIS A 136 8.58 -11.65 -15.11
C HIS A 136 9.79 -11.66 -14.17
N TYR A 137 9.71 -10.90 -13.07
CA TYR A 137 10.64 -10.96 -11.95
C TYR A 137 10.72 -12.37 -11.35
N GLY A 138 9.65 -13.16 -11.47
CA GLY A 138 9.63 -14.57 -11.09
C GLY A 138 9.55 -14.83 -9.59
N ARG A 139 9.49 -13.78 -8.75
CA ARG A 139 9.29 -13.90 -7.30
C ARG A 139 7.81 -14.04 -6.96
N ARG A 140 7.55 -14.83 -5.92
CA ARG A 140 6.23 -14.92 -5.28
C ARG A 140 6.30 -14.35 -3.88
N PHE A 141 5.18 -13.84 -3.40
CA PHE A 141 5.09 -13.05 -2.19
C PHE A 141 4.18 -13.72 -1.17
N ASP A 142 4.61 -13.74 0.08
CA ASP A 142 3.86 -14.23 1.23
C ASP A 142 2.95 -13.14 1.82
N LEU A 143 3.29 -11.87 1.56
CA LEU A 143 2.51 -10.70 1.91
C LEU A 143 2.37 -9.76 0.71
N ILE A 144 1.14 -9.44 0.33
CA ILE A 144 0.84 -8.40 -0.66
C ILE A 144 -0.02 -7.32 0.00
N VAL A 145 0.49 -6.10 0.09
CA VAL A 145 -0.24 -4.91 0.54
C VAL A 145 -0.58 -4.05 -0.66
N MET A 146 -1.78 -3.49 -0.73
CA MET A 146 -2.17 -2.58 -1.81
C MET A 146 -3.01 -1.40 -1.31
N ASP A 147 -2.73 -0.22 -1.86
CA ASP A 147 -3.54 1.01 -1.70
C ASP A 147 -4.04 1.50 -3.07
N PRO A 148 -5.09 0.87 -3.63
CA PRO A 148 -5.56 1.22 -4.97
C PRO A 148 -6.01 2.68 -5.08
N PRO A 149 -5.84 3.32 -6.25
CA PRO A 149 -6.32 4.68 -6.51
C PRO A 149 -7.85 4.70 -6.70
N TRP A 150 -8.59 4.44 -5.61
CA TRP A 150 -10.04 4.33 -5.59
C TRP A 150 -10.73 5.53 -6.24
N GLU A 151 -11.74 5.26 -7.08
CA GLU A 151 -12.47 6.34 -7.74
C GLU A 151 -13.10 7.31 -6.73
N ASN A 152 -12.78 8.60 -6.87
CA ASN A 152 -13.38 9.64 -6.04
C ASN A 152 -14.06 10.71 -6.91
N LYS A 153 -15.37 10.90 -6.72
CA LYS A 153 -16.17 11.95 -7.37
C LYS A 153 -15.57 13.36 -7.22
N SER A 154 -14.86 13.66 -6.12
CA SER A 154 -14.18 14.96 -5.94
C SER A 154 -12.92 15.10 -6.80
N VAL A 155 -12.15 14.01 -6.98
CA VAL A 155 -10.90 13.97 -7.76
C VAL A 155 -11.18 14.03 -9.27
N LYS A 156 -12.32 13.51 -9.73
CA LYS A 156 -12.77 13.61 -11.14
C LYS A 156 -12.87 15.06 -11.67
N ARG A 157 -12.99 16.07 -10.80
CA ARG A 157 -12.99 17.49 -11.19
C ARG A 157 -11.61 18.08 -11.46
N SER A 158 -10.52 17.38 -11.10
CA SER A 158 -9.15 17.91 -11.20
C SER A 158 -8.41 17.56 -12.50
N ARG A 159 -8.98 16.73 -13.40
CA ARG A 159 -8.39 16.31 -14.69
C ARG A 159 -6.98 15.67 -14.66
N ARG A 160 -6.36 15.50 -13.48
CA ARG A 160 -4.95 15.10 -13.34
C ARG A 160 -4.68 13.59 -13.44
N TYR A 161 -5.70 12.73 -13.41
CA TYR A 161 -5.56 11.30 -13.64
C TYR A 161 -6.79 10.76 -14.38
N SER A 162 -6.59 9.91 -15.40
CA SER A 162 -7.66 9.03 -15.89
C SER A 162 -8.11 8.16 -14.72
N SER A 163 -9.36 8.28 -14.27
CA SER A 163 -9.84 7.47 -13.15
C SER A 163 -9.76 5.99 -13.54
N LEU A 164 -9.01 5.19 -12.77
CA LEU A 164 -8.97 3.74 -12.92
C LEU A 164 -10.32 3.18 -12.41
N PRO A 165 -11.20 2.65 -13.28
CA PRO A 165 -12.43 2.02 -12.82
C PRO A 165 -12.06 0.85 -11.90
N SER A 166 -12.75 0.68 -10.76
CA SER A 166 -12.43 -0.39 -9.81
C SER A 166 -12.40 -1.77 -10.46
N SER A 167 -13.23 -2.01 -11.48
CA SER A 167 -13.24 -3.26 -12.26
C SER A 167 -11.91 -3.58 -12.94
N GLN A 168 -11.10 -2.58 -13.28
CA GLN A 168 -9.78 -2.80 -13.86
C GLN A 168 -8.79 -3.41 -12.88
N LEU A 169 -9.00 -3.25 -11.56
CA LEU A 169 -8.15 -3.88 -10.54
C LEU A 169 -8.10 -5.39 -10.70
N LYS A 170 -9.18 -6.03 -11.18
CA LYS A 170 -9.21 -7.49 -11.44
C LYS A 170 -8.07 -7.96 -12.36
N ARG A 171 -7.53 -7.09 -13.22
CA ARG A 171 -6.39 -7.42 -14.11
C ARG A 171 -5.04 -7.51 -13.39
N LEU A 172 -4.94 -7.14 -12.12
CA LEU A 172 -3.72 -7.40 -11.35
C LEU A 172 -3.49 -8.91 -11.28
N PRO A 173 -2.26 -9.38 -11.56
CA PRO A 173 -1.93 -10.79 -11.62
C PRO A 173 -1.68 -11.37 -10.21
N ILE A 174 -2.56 -11.11 -9.24
CA ILE A 174 -2.43 -11.58 -7.85
C ILE A 174 -2.21 -13.10 -7.77
N PRO A 175 -2.95 -13.97 -8.50
CA PRO A 175 -2.69 -15.41 -8.49
C PRO A 175 -1.28 -15.82 -8.97
N THR A 176 -0.66 -15.00 -9.83
CA THR A 176 0.70 -15.24 -10.32
C THR A 176 1.75 -14.75 -9.34
N LEU A 177 1.48 -13.65 -8.62
CA LEU A 177 2.39 -13.03 -7.66
C LEU A 177 2.32 -13.65 -6.26
N ALA A 178 1.18 -14.20 -5.86
CA ALA A 178 0.99 -14.73 -4.51
C ALA A 178 1.63 -16.12 -4.32
N SER A 179 2.36 -16.31 -3.22
CA SER A 179 2.70 -17.63 -2.68
C SER A 179 1.44 -18.34 -2.17
N PRO A 180 1.41 -19.68 -2.07
CA PRO A 180 0.35 -20.37 -1.35
C PRO A 180 0.15 -19.77 0.05
N ASN A 181 -1.10 -19.54 0.44
CA ASN A 181 -1.45 -18.94 1.74
C ASN A 181 -0.96 -17.48 1.95
N CYS A 182 -0.57 -16.79 0.87
CA CYS A 182 -0.22 -15.37 0.90
C CYS A 182 -1.31 -14.54 1.58
N LEU A 183 -0.91 -13.66 2.49
CA LEU A 183 -1.78 -12.65 3.07
C LEU A 183 -1.91 -11.49 2.08
N VAL A 184 -3.12 -11.20 1.63
CA VAL A 184 -3.43 -10.06 0.75
C VAL A 184 -4.17 -9.02 1.58
N VAL A 185 -3.63 -7.80 1.63
CA VAL A 185 -4.14 -6.69 2.44
C VAL A 185 -4.47 -5.52 1.53
N THR A 186 -5.72 -5.06 1.56
CA THR A 186 -6.19 -3.97 0.71
C THR A 186 -6.71 -2.82 1.54
N TRP A 187 -6.12 -1.64 1.39
CA TRP A 187 -6.68 -0.39 1.91
C TRP A 187 -7.96 -0.04 1.15
N VAL A 188 -9.01 0.32 1.88
CA VAL A 188 -10.33 0.67 1.31
C VAL A 188 -10.81 1.98 1.92
N THR A 189 -11.30 2.88 1.08
CA THR A 189 -11.95 4.11 1.57
C THR A 189 -13.26 3.78 2.28
N ASN A 190 -13.79 4.68 3.11
CA ASN A 190 -15.08 4.47 3.81
C ASN A 190 -16.33 4.49 2.90
N ARG A 191 -16.19 4.18 1.61
CA ARG A 191 -17.31 4.01 0.69
C ARG A 191 -17.75 2.55 0.72
N PRO A 192 -19.01 2.26 1.11
CA PRO A 192 -19.52 0.89 1.16
C PRO A 192 -19.39 0.14 -0.18
N SER A 193 -19.51 0.85 -1.31
CA SER A 193 -19.35 0.24 -2.63
C SER A 193 -17.95 -0.32 -2.88
N HIS A 194 -16.89 0.31 -2.36
CA HIS A 194 -15.53 -0.21 -2.50
C HIS A 194 -15.30 -1.41 -1.58
N LEU A 195 -15.80 -1.33 -0.34
CA LEU A 195 -15.73 -2.46 0.59
C LEU A 195 -16.44 -3.70 0.03
N ARG A 196 -17.66 -3.51 -0.50
CA ARG A 196 -18.43 -4.55 -1.19
C ARG A 196 -17.66 -5.11 -2.38
N PHE A 197 -17.15 -4.24 -3.25
CA PHE A 197 -16.37 -4.65 -4.42
C PHE A 197 -15.16 -5.52 -4.04
N VAL A 198 -14.39 -5.13 -3.02
CA VAL A 198 -13.23 -5.92 -2.57
C VAL A 198 -13.68 -7.31 -2.11
N ARG A 199 -14.67 -7.36 -1.22
CA ARG A 199 -15.12 -8.60 -0.56
C ARG A 199 -15.87 -9.55 -1.48
N GLU A 200 -16.77 -9.03 -2.30
CA GLU A 200 -17.73 -9.83 -3.06
C GLU A 200 -17.30 -10.05 -4.52
N GLU A 201 -16.35 -9.27 -5.03
CA GLU A 201 -15.93 -9.38 -6.43
C GLU A 201 -14.43 -9.55 -6.62
N LEU A 202 -13.61 -8.70 -6.00
CA LEU A 202 -12.16 -8.67 -6.26
C LEU A 202 -11.45 -9.86 -5.66
N TYR A 203 -11.67 -10.13 -4.38
CA TYR A 203 -11.06 -11.25 -3.66
C TYR A 203 -11.52 -12.60 -4.22
N PRO A 204 -12.83 -12.86 -4.43
CA PRO A 204 -13.27 -14.07 -5.10
C PRO A 204 -12.69 -14.25 -6.50
N HIS A 205 -12.54 -13.17 -7.28
CA HIS A 205 -11.92 -13.24 -8.61
C HIS A 205 -10.46 -13.71 -8.56
N TRP A 206 -9.73 -13.36 -7.52
CA TRP A 206 -8.35 -13.78 -7.31
C TRP A 206 -8.20 -15.10 -6.53
N GLY A 207 -9.29 -15.71 -6.07
CA GLY A 207 -9.21 -16.87 -5.18
C GLY A 207 -8.68 -16.52 -3.79
N VAL A 208 -9.03 -15.34 -3.28
CA VAL A 208 -8.69 -14.86 -1.94
C VAL A 208 -9.92 -14.95 -1.05
N ASP A 209 -9.79 -15.58 0.11
CA ASP A 209 -10.84 -15.60 1.13
C ASP A 209 -10.64 -14.45 2.09
N VAL A 210 -11.70 -13.69 2.40
CA VAL A 210 -11.64 -12.65 3.44
C VAL A 210 -11.48 -13.32 4.81
N VAL A 211 -10.49 -12.89 5.58
CA VAL A 211 -10.20 -13.43 6.92
C VAL A 211 -10.40 -12.40 8.05
N ALA A 212 -10.20 -11.10 7.76
CA ALA A 212 -10.36 -10.04 8.77
C ALA A 212 -10.60 -8.66 8.14
N GLU A 213 -11.15 -7.74 8.93
CA GLU A 213 -11.20 -6.30 8.67
C GLU A 213 -10.46 -5.56 9.79
N TRP A 214 -9.44 -4.77 9.45
CA TRP A 214 -8.73 -3.90 10.40
C TRP A 214 -9.08 -2.44 10.16
N PHE A 215 -8.83 -1.58 11.15
CA PHE A 215 -9.14 -0.15 11.06
C PHE A 215 -7.93 0.70 11.44
N TRP A 216 -7.53 1.59 10.55
CA TRP A 216 -6.59 2.65 10.87
C TRP A 216 -7.34 3.87 11.34
N VAL A 217 -7.19 4.22 12.61
CA VAL A 217 -7.78 5.40 13.25
C VAL A 217 -6.75 6.53 13.33
N LYS A 218 -7.18 7.72 12.92
CA LYS A 218 -6.40 8.95 12.89
C LYS A 218 -6.72 9.82 14.10
N VAL A 219 -5.69 10.11 14.89
CA VAL A 219 -5.76 11.00 16.04
C VAL A 219 -4.80 12.18 15.88
N THR A 220 -5.03 13.23 16.66
CA THR A 220 -4.11 14.37 16.80
C THR A 220 -2.96 14.00 17.74
N THR A 221 -1.92 14.82 17.83
CA THR A 221 -0.83 14.69 18.82
C THR A 221 -1.33 14.71 20.27
N SER A 222 -2.53 15.24 20.50
CA SER A 222 -3.22 15.20 21.80
C SER A 222 -4.09 13.95 22.01
N GLY A 223 -4.15 13.02 21.05
CA GLY A 223 -4.94 11.79 21.13
C GLY A 223 -6.44 11.96 20.85
N ARG A 224 -6.88 13.11 20.34
CA ARG A 224 -8.28 13.32 19.90
C ARG A 224 -8.45 12.88 18.45
N PHE A 225 -9.61 12.33 18.07
CA PHE A 225 -9.90 12.05 16.66
C PHE A 225 -9.73 13.29 15.77
N VAL A 226 -9.15 13.12 14.58
CA VAL A 226 -8.97 14.22 13.60
C VAL A 226 -10.30 14.73 13.01
N PHE A 227 -11.33 13.89 13.06
CA PHE A 227 -12.72 14.25 12.77
C PHE A 227 -13.63 13.63 13.84
N PRO A 228 -14.78 14.24 14.17
CA PRO A 228 -15.76 13.60 15.05
C PRO A 228 -16.11 12.19 14.56
N LEU A 229 -16.10 11.20 15.45
CA LEU A 229 -16.37 9.80 15.10
C LEU A 229 -17.71 9.62 14.38
N ASP A 230 -18.73 10.32 14.87
CA ASP A 230 -20.11 10.26 14.40
C ASP A 230 -20.40 11.23 13.22
N SER A 231 -19.36 11.82 12.61
CA SER A 231 -19.54 12.71 11.44
C SER A 231 -20.13 11.95 10.24
N HIS A 232 -21.08 12.58 9.54
CA HIS A 232 -21.77 12.00 8.39
C HIS A 232 -20.90 11.88 7.12
N HIS A 233 -19.93 12.77 6.93
CA HIS A 233 -19.20 12.90 5.66
C HIS A 233 -17.75 12.43 5.73
N LYS A 234 -17.10 12.64 6.87
CA LYS A 234 -15.71 12.26 7.10
C LYS A 234 -15.64 11.39 8.34
N LYS A 235 -14.98 10.25 8.23
CA LYS A 235 -14.68 9.38 9.38
C LYS A 235 -13.22 9.54 9.76
N PRO A 236 -12.87 9.45 11.05
CA PRO A 236 -11.48 9.51 11.50
C PRO A 236 -10.76 8.17 11.33
N TYR A 237 -11.27 7.25 10.51
CA TYR A 237 -10.65 5.95 10.28
C TYR A 237 -10.68 5.56 8.81
N GLU A 238 -9.86 4.60 8.41
CA GLU A 238 -9.89 3.92 7.12
C GLU A 238 -9.89 2.40 7.36
N VAL A 239 -10.35 1.62 6.38
CA VAL A 239 -10.53 0.17 6.50
C VAL A 239 -9.39 -0.54 5.76
N LEU A 240 -8.88 -1.61 6.35
CA LEU A 240 -8.10 -2.63 5.66
C LEU A 240 -8.93 -3.90 5.58
N VAL A 241 -9.07 -4.46 4.39
CA VAL A 241 -9.60 -5.83 4.22
C VAL A 241 -8.39 -6.75 4.11
N LEU A 242 -8.40 -7.84 4.88
CA LEU A 242 -7.35 -8.85 4.87
C LEU A 242 -7.95 -10.15 4.36
N GLY A 243 -7.23 -10.81 3.46
CA GLY A 243 -7.62 -12.09 2.91
C GLY A 243 -6.44 -13.03 2.68
N ARG A 244 -6.74 -14.31 2.53
CA ARG A 244 -5.74 -15.36 2.31
C ARG A 244 -5.93 -15.96 0.93
N TYR A 245 -4.88 -15.96 0.14
CA TYR A 245 -4.90 -16.57 -1.18
C TYR A 245 -4.93 -18.10 -1.08
N ARG A 246 -5.95 -18.70 -1.69
CA ARG A 246 -6.10 -20.16 -1.79
C ARG A 246 -5.63 -20.62 -3.16
N SER A 247 -4.49 -21.32 -3.17
CA SER A 247 -3.96 -21.90 -4.40
C SER A 247 -4.78 -23.12 -4.81
N PRO A 248 -5.32 -23.19 -6.04
CA PRO A 248 -6.10 -24.35 -6.50
C PRO A 248 -5.36 -25.69 -6.41
N ALA A 249 -4.02 -25.67 -6.43
CA ALA A 249 -3.19 -26.87 -6.35
C ALA A 249 -3.08 -27.43 -4.92
N HIS A 250 -3.26 -26.59 -3.89
CA HIS A 250 -3.17 -27.00 -2.48
C HIS A 250 -4.43 -27.73 -1.98
N ASP A 251 -5.60 -27.41 -2.53
CA ASP A 251 -6.86 -28.05 -2.15
C ASP A 251 -6.95 -29.54 -2.52
N ALA A 252 -6.14 -30.00 -3.48
CA ALA A 252 -6.18 -31.37 -3.98
C ALA A 252 -5.25 -32.36 -3.25
N THR A 253 -4.29 -31.89 -2.44
CA THR A 253 -3.19 -32.77 -1.95
C THR A 253 -2.74 -32.62 -0.51
N SER A 254 -3.25 -31.68 0.31
CA SER A 254 -2.78 -31.58 1.72
C SER A 254 -3.88 -31.83 2.76
N SER A 255 -3.91 -33.08 3.24
CA SER A 255 -4.23 -33.45 4.63
C SER A 255 -3.08 -33.13 5.60
N SER A 256 -2.19 -32.21 5.23
CA SER A 256 -1.12 -31.69 6.08
C SER A 256 -1.54 -30.29 6.53
N GLU A 257 -2.14 -30.22 7.71
CA GLU A 257 -2.45 -29.00 8.44
C GLU A 257 -1.17 -28.22 8.74
N THR A 258 -0.66 -27.43 7.78
CA THR A 258 0.13 -26.26 8.18
C THR A 258 -0.83 -25.35 8.92
N SER A 259 -0.70 -25.29 10.25
CA SER A 259 -1.51 -24.45 11.13
C SER A 259 -1.42 -23.01 10.62
N GLU A 260 -2.47 -22.58 9.90
CA GLU A 260 -2.56 -21.22 9.38
C GLU A 260 -2.55 -20.26 10.56
N VAL A 261 -1.64 -19.27 10.53
CA VAL A 261 -1.59 -18.28 11.59
C VAL A 261 -2.88 -17.45 11.52
N PRO A 262 -3.72 -17.48 12.56
CA PRO A 262 -4.97 -16.73 12.57
C PRO A 262 -4.68 -15.22 12.49
N VAL A 263 -5.61 -14.51 11.86
CA VAL A 263 -5.60 -13.05 11.80
C VAL A 263 -6.79 -12.57 12.61
N GLU A 264 -6.57 -11.76 13.65
CA GLU A 264 -7.66 -11.28 14.48
C GLU A 264 -8.55 -10.30 13.69
N ASP A 265 -9.86 -10.43 13.83
CA ASP A 265 -10.80 -9.48 13.24
C ASP A 265 -10.87 -8.20 14.08
N GLN A 266 -11.19 -7.07 13.44
CA GLN A 266 -11.45 -5.77 14.08
C GLN A 266 -10.27 -5.16 14.85
N ARG A 267 -9.03 -5.48 14.46
CA ARG A 267 -7.82 -4.88 15.03
C ARG A 267 -7.74 -3.39 14.67
N LEU A 268 -7.27 -2.58 15.63
CA LEU A 268 -7.04 -1.15 15.44
C LEU A 268 -5.56 -0.82 15.31
N ILE A 269 -5.26 0.06 14.36
CA ILE A 269 -4.00 0.80 14.26
C ILE A 269 -4.34 2.26 14.55
N VAL A 270 -3.73 2.87 15.55
CA VAL A 270 -3.97 4.28 15.90
C VAL A 270 -2.68 5.06 15.63
N SER A 271 -2.75 6.12 14.82
CA SER A 271 -1.60 6.99 14.59
C SER A 271 -2.00 8.45 14.37
N VAL A 272 -1.01 9.33 14.53
CA VAL A 272 -1.08 10.69 14.02
C VAL A 272 -0.82 10.63 12.51
N PRO A 273 -1.70 11.16 11.65
CA PRO A 273 -1.46 11.14 10.21
C PRO A 273 -0.26 12.02 9.85
N SER A 274 0.52 11.57 8.86
CA SER A 274 1.60 12.37 8.29
C SER A 274 1.08 13.67 7.66
N ALA A 275 1.94 14.69 7.61
CA ALA A 275 1.70 15.89 6.81
C ALA A 275 1.67 15.58 5.31
N LEU A 276 2.37 14.52 4.87
CA LEU A 276 2.38 14.08 3.49
C LEU A 276 1.03 13.49 3.08
N HIS A 277 0.46 14.05 2.02
CA HIS A 277 -0.90 13.73 1.63
C HIS A 277 -1.08 12.25 1.28
N SER A 278 -2.07 11.62 1.90
CA SER A 278 -2.45 10.22 1.70
C SER A 278 -1.36 9.19 2.04
N GLN A 279 -0.35 9.55 2.82
CA GLN A 279 0.61 8.59 3.36
C GLN A 279 -0.07 7.70 4.42
N LYS A 280 -0.02 6.39 4.21
CA LYS A 280 -0.51 5.37 5.15
C LYS A 280 0.58 5.04 6.18
N PRO A 281 0.23 4.60 7.40
CA PRO A 281 1.22 4.06 8.32
C PRO A 281 1.84 2.78 7.75
N SER A 282 3.12 2.54 8.04
CA SER A 282 3.75 1.27 7.68
C SER A 282 3.05 0.11 8.39
N LEU A 283 2.80 -0.96 7.65
CA LEU A 283 2.11 -2.15 8.15
C LEU A 283 3.08 -3.30 8.45
N SER A 284 4.38 -3.14 8.18
CA SER A 284 5.38 -4.21 8.26
C SER A 284 5.38 -4.90 9.62
N GLU A 285 5.60 -4.15 10.69
CA GLU A 285 5.72 -4.70 12.05
C GLU A 285 4.39 -5.29 12.57
N VAL A 286 3.25 -4.74 12.18
CA VAL A 286 1.94 -5.24 12.64
C VAL A 286 1.48 -6.47 11.87
N LEU A 287 1.94 -6.67 10.63
CA LEU A 287 1.61 -7.83 9.79
C LEU A 287 2.63 -8.98 9.91
N LYS A 288 3.88 -8.68 10.27
CA LYS A 288 4.97 -9.65 10.45
C LYS A 288 4.59 -10.91 11.26
N PRO A 289 3.81 -10.82 12.37
CA PRO A 289 3.39 -12.02 13.11
C PRO A 289 2.54 -13.01 12.29
N HIS A 290 1.84 -12.56 11.23
CA HIS A 290 0.93 -13.37 10.43
C HIS A 290 1.58 -13.98 9.18
N VAL A 291 2.81 -13.59 8.87
CA VAL A 291 3.54 -14.03 7.65
C VAL A 291 4.95 -14.55 7.93
N GLY A 292 5.55 -14.20 9.07
CA GLY A 292 6.90 -14.61 9.47
C GLY A 292 7.97 -13.57 9.15
N ALA A 293 9.15 -13.71 9.77
CA ALA A 293 10.21 -12.70 9.70
C ALA A 293 10.97 -12.67 8.36
N GLY A 294 10.97 -13.77 7.61
CA GLY A 294 11.58 -13.88 6.28
C GLY A 294 10.55 -13.88 5.14
N ALA A 295 9.36 -13.33 5.38
CA ALA A 295 8.29 -13.28 4.41
C ALA A 295 8.65 -12.38 3.23
N GLU A 296 8.40 -12.87 2.02
CA GLU A 296 8.56 -12.06 0.81
C GLU A 296 7.39 -11.08 0.70
N CYS A 297 7.70 -9.78 0.72
CA CYS A 297 6.69 -8.73 0.82
C CYS A 297 6.62 -7.89 -0.47
N LEU A 298 5.40 -7.61 -0.92
CA LEU A 298 5.09 -6.77 -2.07
C LEU A 298 4.13 -5.64 -1.67
N GLU A 299 4.46 -4.41 -2.05
CA GLU A 299 3.54 -3.28 -2.02
C GLU A 299 3.12 -2.89 -3.44
N LEU A 300 1.82 -2.94 -3.72
CA LEU A 300 1.22 -2.50 -4.99
C LEU A 300 0.61 -1.11 -4.84
N PHE A 301 0.76 -0.29 -5.88
CA PHE A 301 0.45 1.15 -5.86
C PHE A 301 1.28 1.93 -4.83
N ALA A 302 2.50 1.44 -4.59
CA ALA A 302 3.43 2.01 -3.64
C ALA A 302 3.78 3.46 -4.00
N ARG A 303 4.02 4.26 -2.95
CA ARG A 303 4.57 5.62 -3.04
C ARG A 303 5.84 5.81 -2.22
N SER A 304 6.15 4.81 -1.39
CA SER A 304 7.34 4.72 -0.58
C SER A 304 7.96 3.35 -0.79
N LEU A 305 9.28 3.29 -0.69
CA LEU A 305 10.00 2.04 -0.49
C LEU A 305 10.01 1.69 0.99
N GLN A 306 10.07 0.39 1.29
CA GLN A 306 10.24 -0.16 2.64
C GLN A 306 11.43 -1.13 2.62
N PRO A 307 12.30 -1.14 3.65
CA PRO A 307 13.43 -2.08 3.72
C PRO A 307 12.98 -3.54 3.55
N GLY A 308 13.62 -4.29 2.66
CA GLY A 308 13.30 -5.70 2.42
C GLY A 308 12.05 -5.96 1.56
N TRP A 309 11.40 -4.93 1.01
CA TRP A 309 10.16 -5.09 0.24
C TRP A 309 10.40 -4.92 -1.26
N THR A 310 9.55 -5.59 -2.05
CA THR A 310 9.32 -5.23 -3.44
C THR A 310 8.21 -4.18 -3.51
N SER A 311 8.40 -3.11 -4.26
CA SER A 311 7.41 -2.03 -4.40
C SER A 311 7.09 -1.76 -5.87
N TRP A 312 5.82 -1.60 -6.20
CA TRP A 312 5.38 -1.28 -7.56
C TRP A 312 4.36 -0.15 -7.57
N GLY A 313 4.55 0.81 -8.47
CA GLY A 313 3.60 1.89 -8.71
C GLY A 313 4.16 2.98 -9.62
N ASN A 314 3.28 3.80 -10.20
CA ASN A 314 3.66 4.94 -11.03
C ASN A 314 4.14 6.16 -10.23
N GLU A 315 4.17 6.04 -8.90
CA GLU A 315 4.71 7.01 -7.96
C GLU A 315 5.64 6.34 -6.94
N VAL A 316 6.22 5.16 -7.25
CA VAL A 316 6.90 4.29 -6.28
C VAL A 316 8.06 4.93 -5.51
N LEU A 317 8.69 5.96 -6.08
CA LEU A 317 9.80 6.72 -5.47
C LEU A 317 9.37 8.07 -4.88
N LYS A 318 8.06 8.36 -4.79
CA LYS A 318 7.55 9.69 -4.46
C LYS A 318 8.02 10.19 -3.09
N PHE A 319 8.14 9.29 -2.11
CA PHE A 319 8.59 9.62 -0.76
C PHE A 319 10.06 9.26 -0.51
N GLN A 320 10.82 9.01 -1.57
CA GLN A 320 12.26 8.72 -1.52
C GLN A 320 13.09 9.94 -1.91
N HIS A 321 12.45 11.01 -2.41
CA HIS A 321 13.18 12.23 -2.76
C HIS A 321 13.85 12.82 -1.50
N VAL A 322 15.13 13.19 -1.59
CA VAL A 322 15.92 13.65 -0.41
C VAL A 322 15.26 14.79 0.37
N THR A 323 14.55 15.69 -0.31
CA THR A 323 13.83 16.80 0.34
C THR A 323 12.60 16.38 1.14
N VAL A 324 12.16 15.13 1.02
CA VAL A 324 11.05 14.57 1.80
C VAL A 324 11.58 14.02 3.14
N GLU A 325 12.85 13.62 3.21
CA GLU A 325 13.48 13.11 4.43
C GLU A 325 14.04 14.20 5.36
N ASP A 326 14.06 15.47 4.91
CA ASP A 326 14.35 16.63 5.77
C ASP A 326 13.21 16.96 6.76
N PHE A 327 12.19 16.09 6.87
CA PHE A 327 10.98 16.25 7.70
C PHE A 327 10.75 15.07 8.65
#